data_AF-A0A382QZS8-F1
#
_entry.id   AF-A0A382QZS8-F1
#
_cell.length_a   1.000
_cell.length_b   1.000
_cell.length_c   1.000
_cell.angle_alpha   90.00
_cell.angle_beta   90.00
_cell.angle_gamma   90.00
#
_symmetry.space_group_name_H-M   'P 1'
#
loop_
_entity.id
_entity.type
_entity.pdbx_description
1 polymer ?
#
loop_
_entity_poly.entity_id
_entity_poly.type
_entity_poly.pdbx_seq_one_letter_code
_entity_poly.pdbx_strand_id
1 'polypeptide(L)' 'MAQIKKGENRIVTVIGGSGFIGSHVADQLSEEGFQVRIFDRKDSPWKRKDQEIEMELLTNELSE' A
#
# COMPACT_ATOMS: atom_id res chain seq x y z
N MET A 1 12.17 5.73 -18.48
CA MET A 1 11.50 6.14 -17.22
C MET A 1 10.26 6.94 -17.61
N ALA A 2 9.06 6.42 -17.36
CA ALA A 2 7.83 7.10 -17.74
C ALA A 2 7.65 8.35 -16.85
N GLN A 3 7.56 9.53 -17.46
CA GLN A 3 7.29 10.76 -16.72
C GLN A 3 5.82 10.77 -16.28
N ILE A 4 5.61 10.60 -14.98
CA ILE A 4 4.31 10.68 -14.30
C ILE A 4 3.75 12.09 -14.52
N LYS A 5 2.60 12.21 -15.21
CA LYS A 5 1.93 13.51 -15.38
C LYS A 5 1.42 14.02 -14.03
N LYS A 6 1.90 15.20 -13.64
CA LYS A 6 1.48 15.92 -12.44
C LYS A 6 -0.02 16.27 -12.56
N GLY A 7 -0.89 15.55 -11.84
CA GLY A 7 -2.34 15.81 -11.80
C GLY A 7 -3.25 14.57 -11.90
N GLU A 8 -2.74 13.41 -12.31
CA GLU A 8 -3.52 12.16 -12.27
C GLU A 8 -3.41 11.54 -10.87
N ASN A 9 -4.51 11.51 -10.13
CA ASN A 9 -4.54 10.86 -8.82
C ASN A 9 -4.48 9.34 -9.00
N ARG A 10 -3.27 8.78 -8.89
CA ARG A 10 -3.03 7.34 -9.06
C ARG A 10 -2.77 6.69 -7.71
N ILE A 11 -3.82 6.02 -7.24
CA ILE A 11 -3.79 5.25 -6.00
C ILE A 11 -3.32 3.83 -6.33
N VAL A 12 -2.38 3.31 -5.54
CA VAL A 12 -1.92 1.92 -5.62
C VAL A 12 -2.07 1.25 -4.26
N THR A 13 -2.78 0.12 -4.23
CA THR A 13 -2.91 -0.70 -3.02
C THR A 13 -1.89 -1.83 -3.04
N VAL A 14 -1.07 -1.92 -1.99
CA VAL A 14 -0.09 -2.99 -1.77
C VAL A 14 -0.62 -3.94 -0.70
N ILE A 15 -0.99 -5.15 -1.11
CA ILE A 15 -1.42 -6.22 -0.19
C ILE A 15 -0.17 -6.92 0.37
N GLY A 16 -0.14 -7.14 1.68
CA GLY A 16 1.06 -7.65 2.35
C GLY A 16 2.16 -6.59 2.53
N GLY A 17 1.77 -5.31 2.50
CA GLY A 17 2.70 -4.17 2.58
C GLY A 17 3.33 -3.95 3.97
N SER A 18 2.85 -4.65 5.00
CA SER A 18 3.47 -4.70 6.34
C SER A 18 4.49 -5.84 6.47
N GLY A 19 4.86 -6.49 5.36
CA GLY A 19 5.93 -7.48 5.24
C GLY A 19 7.20 -6.90 4.61
N PHE A 20 8.33 -7.63 4.67
CA PHE A 20 9.64 -7.14 4.23
C PHE A 20 9.65 -6.65 2.77
N ILE A 21 9.23 -7.47 1.82
CA ILE A 21 9.23 -7.09 0.40
C ILE A 21 8.14 -6.04 0.12
N GLY A 22 6.95 -6.25 0.69
CA GLY A 22 5.80 -5.37 0.47
C GLY A 22 6.07 -3.93 0.90
N SER A 23 6.78 -3.72 2.00
CA SER A 23 7.13 -2.37 2.47
C SER A 23 8.08 -1.65 1.52
N HIS A 24 9.09 -2.35 0.98
CA HIS A 24 10.02 -1.74 0.00
C HIS A 24 9.31 -1.40 -1.31
N VAL A 25 8.35 -2.22 -1.74
CA VAL A 25 7.51 -1.91 -2.90
C VAL A 25 6.64 -0.67 -2.62
N ALA A 26 6.03 -0.59 -1.44
CA ALA A 26 5.24 0.57 -1.03
C ALA A 26 6.09 1.86 -1.00
N ASP A 27 7.33 1.77 -0.53
CA ASP A 27 8.27 2.89 -0.50
C ASP A 27 8.65 3.35 -1.89
N GLN A 28 9.03 2.43 -2.79
CA GLN A 28 9.39 2.78 -4.16
C GLN A 28 8.21 3.41 -4.92
N LEU A 29 7.00 2.87 -4.75
CA LEU A 29 5.79 3.45 -5.36
C LEU A 29 5.51 4.87 -4.83
N SER A 30 5.76 5.10 -3.55
CA SER A 30 5.61 6.44 -2.95
C SER A 30 6.66 7.41 -3.52
N GLU A 31 7.91 6.96 -3.73
CA GLU A 31 8.97 7.75 -4.37
C GLU A 31 8.67 8.10 -5.84
N GLU A 32 8.03 7.19 -6.56
CA GLU A 32 7.55 7.41 -7.93
C GLU A 32 6.31 8.33 -7.98
N GLY A 33 5.79 8.77 -6.84
CA GLY A 33 4.70 9.74 -6.75
C GLY A 33 3.29 9.16 -6.81
N PHE A 34 3.13 7.86 -6.53
CA PHE A 34 1.81 7.25 -6.34
C PHE A 34 1.28 7.54 -4.93
N GLN A 35 -0.05 7.66 -4.79
CA GLN A 35 -0.69 7.63 -3.48
C GLN A 35 -0.82 6.16 -3.05
N VAL A 36 -0.04 5.75 -2.06
CA VAL A 36 0.06 4.33 -1.68
C VAL A 36 -0.84 4.00 -0.49
N ARG A 37 -1.60 2.91 -0.64
CA ARG A 37 -2.38 2.27 0.43
C ARG A 37 -1.78 0.91 0.75
N ILE A 38 -1.53 0.64 2.02
CA ILE A 38 -1.07 -0.67 2.51
C ILE A 38 -2.28 -1.43 3.04
N PHE A 39 -2.46 -2.67 2.59
CA PHE A 39 -3.44 -3.59 3.12
C PHE A 39 -2.75 -4.79 3.74
N ASP A 40 -2.93 -5.00 5.05
CA ASP A 40 -2.30 -6.10 5.77
C ASP A 40 -3.08 -6.45 7.04
N ARG A 41 -2.80 -7.61 7.63
CA ARG A 41 -3.44 -8.08 8.88
C ARG A 41 -2.90 -7.37 10.12
N LYS A 42 -1.75 -6.71 10.00
CA LYS A 42 -1.05 -6.01 11.08
C LYS A 42 -0.57 -4.65 10.58
N ASP A 43 -0.38 -3.73 11.51
CA ASP A 43 0.26 -2.45 11.20
C ASP A 43 1.68 -2.66 10.62
N SER A 44 2.12 -1.74 9.77
CA SER A 44 3.44 -1.80 9.14
C SER A 44 4.46 -1.02 9.98
N PRO A 45 5.50 -1.68 10.53
CA PRO A 45 6.58 -0.98 11.22
C PRO A 45 7.44 -0.10 10.28
N TRP A 46 7.26 -0.27 8.96
CA TRP A 46 7.99 0.45 7.92
C TRP A 46 7.13 1.51 7.22
N LYS A 47 5.92 1.77 7.72
CA LYS A 47 4.98 2.72 7.11
C LYS A 47 5.56 4.14 7.09
N ARG A 48 5.52 4.79 5.93
CA ARG A 48 5.84 6.21 5.79
C ARG A 48 4.65 7.11 6.14
N LYS A 49 4.92 8.38 6.43
CA LYS A 49 3.89 9.38 6.80
C LYS A 49 2.90 9.68 5.67
N ASP A 50 3.32 9.49 4.42
CA ASP A 50 2.56 9.72 3.19
C ASP A 50 1.87 8.46 2.66
N GLN A 51 1.97 7.33 3.38
CA GLN A 51 1.25 6.11 3.09
C GLN A 51 0.01 5.99 3.98
N GLU A 52 -1.06 5.45 3.42
CA GLU A 52 -2.27 5.06 4.16
C GLU A 52 -2.16 3.57 4.52
N ILE A 53 -2.73 3.16 5.66
CA ILE A 53 -2.85 1.74 6.01
C ILE A 53 -4.29 1.42 6.35
N GLU A 54 -4.79 0.33 5.78
CA GLU A 54 -6.08 -0.25 6.06
C GLU A 54 -5.84 -1.67 6.57
N MET A 55 -6.27 -1.91 7.82
CA MET A 55 -6.10 -3.20 8.48
C MET A 55 -7.44 -3.92 8.45
N GLU A 56 -7.55 -4.98 7.66
CA GLU A 56 -8.74 -5.81 7.66
C GLU A 56 -8.35 -7.28 7.55
N LEU A 57 -9.06 -8.10 8.33
CA LEU A 57 -8.95 -9.55 8.26
C LEU A 57 -9.87 -9.98 7.12
N LEU A 58 -9.30 -10.44 5.98
CA LEU A 58 -10.07 -11.19 4.99
C LEU A 58 -10.47 -12.52 5.62
N THR A 59 -11.55 -12.51 6.41
CA THR A 59 -12.18 -13.72 6.90
C THR A 59 -13.05 -14.29 5.78
N ASN A 60 -12.91 -15.58 5.50
CA ASN A 60 -13.91 -16.31 4.72
C ASN A 60 -15.17 -16.46 5.57
N GLU A 61 -15.89 -15.38 5.85
CA GLU A 61 -17.27 -15.46 6.33
C GLU A 61 -18.17 -15.62 5.10
N LEU A 62 -18.04 -16.77 4.42
CA LEU A 62 -19.16 -17.34 3.68
C LEU A 62 -19.88 -18.26 4.66
N SER A 63 -20.68 -17.64 5.53
CA SER A 63 -21.68 -18.32 6.33
C SER A 63 -22.81 -18.75 5.40
N GLU A 64 -22.76 -20.00 4.94
CA GLU A 64 -23.83 -21.03 4.93
C GLU A 64 -23.34 -22.29 4.20
#